data_AF-A0A662H0E4-F1
#
_entry.id   AF-A0A662H0E4-F1
#
_cell.length_a   1.000
_cell.length_b   1.000
_cell.length_c   1.000
_cell.angle_alpha   90.00
_cell.angle_beta   90.00
_cell.angle_gamma   90.00
#
_symmetry.space_group_name_H-M   'P 1'
#
loop_
_entity.id
_entity.type
_entity.pdbx_description
1 polymer ?
#
loop_
_entity_poly.entity_id
_entity_poly.type
_entity_poly.pdbx_seq_one_letter_code
_entity_poly.pdbx_strand_id
1 'polypeptide(L)'
;MSNVPELDKLIKLVNVHNSWRGRDCINMIASENITSPLVNALYISDMMHRYAEGLPFKRYYQGTRYIDEIEVYASELLSRLFNV
;
A
#
# COMPACT_ATOMS: atom_id res chain seq x y z
N MET A 1 14.24 -20.16 4.71
CA MET A 1 14.30 -19.08 5.71
C MET A 1 14.36 -19.72 7.08
N SER A 2 15.26 -19.28 7.95
CA SER A 2 15.35 -19.77 9.32
C SER A 2 14.01 -19.60 10.02
N ASN A 3 13.54 -20.63 10.72
CA ASN A 3 12.35 -20.52 11.56
C ASN A 3 12.71 -19.62 12.76
N VAL A 4 12.18 -18.41 12.77
CA VAL A 4 12.36 -17.44 13.86
C VAL A 4 11.04 -17.42 14.64
N PRO A 5 10.94 -18.08 15.80
CA PRO A 5 9.68 -18.20 16.55
C PRO A 5 9.03 -16.85 16.89
N GLU A 6 9.83 -15.81 17.08
CA GLU A 6 9.37 -14.44 17.30
C GLU A 6 8.64 -13.88 16.07
N LEU A 7 9.10 -14.22 14.86
CA LEU A 7 8.49 -13.81 13.60
C LEU A 7 7.12 -14.48 13.43
N ASP A 8 7.02 -15.78 13.72
CA ASP A 8 5.75 -16.50 13.65
C ASP A 8 4.70 -15.92 14.60
N LYS A 9 5.12 -15.58 15.82
CA LYS A 9 4.26 -14.89 16.79
C LYS A 9 3.80 -13.53 16.27
N LEU A 10 4.70 -12.75 15.68
CA LEU A 10 4.39 -11.44 15.12
C LEU A 10 3.39 -11.54 13.97
N ILE A 11 3.62 -12.44 13.01
CA ILE A 11 2.73 -12.70 11.87
C ILE A 11 1.32 -13.08 12.39
N LYS A 12 1.25 -13.96 13.40
CA LYS A 12 -0.02 -14.34 14.01
C LYS A 12 -0.75 -13.16 14.63
N LEU A 13 -0.06 -12.29 15.36
CA LEU A 13 -0.66 -11.11 15.98
C LEU A 13 -1.21 -10.13 14.94
N VAL A 14 -0.45 -9.87 13.86
CA VAL A 14 -0.90 -9.02 12.75
C VAL A 14 -2.17 -9.58 12.10
N ASN A 15 -2.21 -10.89 11.85
CA ASN A 15 -3.39 -11.53 11.23
C ASN A 15 -4.62 -11.49 12.14
N VAL A 16 -4.46 -11.72 13.45
CA VAL A 16 -5.55 -11.61 14.43
C VAL A 16 -6.07 -10.18 14.48
N HIS A 17 -5.19 -9.18 14.52
CA HIS A 17 -5.59 -7.77 14.50
C HIS A 17 -6.39 -7.41 13.23
N ASN A 18 -5.90 -7.82 12.06
CA ASN A 18 -6.57 -7.56 10.79
C ASN A 18 -7.98 -8.19 10.75
N SER A 19 -8.12 -9.42 11.23
CA SER A 19 -9.44 -10.08 11.33
C SER A 19 -10.36 -9.34 12.30
N TRP A 20 -9.85 -9.00 13.49
CA TRP A 20 -10.63 -8.33 14.52
C TRP A 20 -11.15 -6.97 14.02
N ARG A 21 -10.28 -6.12 13.47
CA ARG A 21 -10.68 -4.83 12.86
C ARG A 21 -11.66 -5.02 11.71
N GLY A 22 -11.42 -6.04 10.88
CA GLY A 22 -12.19 -6.39 9.68
C GLY A 22 -13.59 -6.92 9.90
N ARG A 23 -13.82 -7.65 11.00
CA ARG A 23 -15.03 -8.47 11.17
C ARG A 23 -15.69 -8.37 12.53
N ASP A 24 -14.90 -8.15 13.58
CA ASP A 24 -15.35 -8.34 14.97
C ASP A 24 -15.44 -7.01 15.75
N CYS A 25 -14.81 -5.94 15.23
CA CYS A 25 -14.71 -4.63 15.87
C CYS A 25 -15.65 -3.61 15.23
N ILE A 26 -16.32 -2.81 16.06
CA ILE A 26 -17.00 -1.58 15.61
C ILE A 26 -15.96 -0.45 15.60
N ASN A 27 -15.55 -0.03 14.41
CA ASN A 27 -14.53 1.00 14.23
C ASN A 27 -15.15 2.40 14.37
N MET A 28 -14.88 3.09 15.49
CA MET A 28 -15.52 4.38 15.82
C MET A 28 -14.63 5.61 15.59
N ILE A 29 -13.40 5.45 15.12
CA ILE A 29 -12.52 6.58 14.81
C ILE A 29 -12.86 7.06 13.41
N ALA A 30 -13.37 8.29 13.30
CA ALA A 30 -13.95 8.82 12.07
C ALA A 30 -12.99 8.89 10.87
N SER A 31 -11.69 9.02 11.11
CA SER A 31 -10.67 9.10 10.05
C SER A 31 -10.05 7.75 9.70
N GLU A 32 -10.41 6.67 10.39
CA GLU A 32 -9.90 5.33 10.10
C GLU A 32 -10.80 4.59 9.12
N ASN A 33 -10.22 3.67 8.36
CA ASN A 33 -10.97 2.84 7.44
C ASN A 33 -10.29 1.47 7.26
N ILE A 34 -11.05 0.51 6.74
CA ILE A 34 -10.56 -0.81 6.35
C ILE A 34 -10.40 -0.82 4.83
N THR A 35 -9.17 -1.02 4.38
CA THR A 35 -8.85 -1.08 2.94
C THR A 35 -9.37 -2.36 2.31
N SER A 36 -9.68 -2.31 1.01
CA SER A 36 -10.11 -3.49 0.27
C SER A 36 -8.96 -4.48 0.04
N PRO A 37 -9.24 -5.78 -0.21
CA PRO A 37 -8.20 -6.76 -0.51
C PRO A 37 -7.32 -6.37 -1.72
N LEU A 38 -7.89 -5.67 -2.71
CA LEU A 38 -7.16 -5.20 -3.89
C LEU A 38 -6.16 -4.10 -3.53
N VAL A 39 -6.54 -3.15 -2.66
CA VAL A 39 -5.61 -2.12 -2.18
C VAL A 39 -4.44 -2.78 -1.45
N ASN A 40 -4.70 -3.78 -0.60
CA ASN A 40 -3.63 -4.47 0.13
C ASN A 40 -2.68 -5.23 -0.81
N ALA A 41 -3.20 -5.87 -1.87
CA ALA A 41 -2.39 -6.58 -2.85
C ALA A 41 -1.43 -5.66 -3.62
N LEU A 42 -1.84 -4.42 -3.89
CA LEU A 42 -0.99 -3.42 -4.57
C LEU A 42 -0.02 -2.73 -3.60
N TYR A 43 -0.48 -2.44 -2.38
CA TYR A 43 0.30 -1.75 -1.34
C TYR A 43 1.49 -2.59 -0.86
N ILE A 44 1.30 -3.90 -0.70
CA ILE A 44 2.36 -4.84 -0.32
C ILE A 44 3.10 -5.29 -1.60
N SER A 45 3.84 -4.36 -2.20
CA SER A 45 4.65 -4.62 -3.38
C SER A 45 6.03 -3.99 -3.26
N ASP A 46 6.93 -4.41 -4.15
CA ASP A 46 8.30 -3.90 -4.26
C ASP A 46 8.36 -2.37 -4.46
N MET A 47 7.28 -1.75 -4.92
CA MET A 47 7.16 -0.31 -5.13
C MET A 47 7.49 0.50 -3.85
N MET A 48 7.14 -0.03 -2.67
CA MET A 48 7.43 0.62 -1.38
C MET A 48 8.92 0.72 -1.04
N HIS A 49 9.78 0.03 -1.79
CA HIS A 49 11.22 0.01 -1.60
C HIS A 49 11.98 0.78 -2.68
N ARG A 50 11.27 1.46 -3.58
CA ARG A 50 11.88 2.21 -4.69
C ARG A 50 11.86 3.70 -4.42
N TYR A 51 13.02 4.32 -4.65
CA TYR A 51 13.23 5.74 -4.46
C TYR A 51 13.11 6.44 -5.82
N ALA A 52 12.05 7.23 -6.02
CA ALA A 52 11.72 7.84 -7.31
C ALA A 52 11.56 9.37 -7.19
N GLU A 53 12.59 10.05 -6.68
CA GLU A 53 12.58 11.51 -6.53
C GLU A 53 12.55 12.24 -7.87
N GLY A 54 11.77 13.33 -7.95
CA GLY A 54 11.55 14.13 -9.15
C GLY A 54 10.13 13.99 -9.70
N LEU A 55 9.88 14.54 -10.89
CA LEU A 55 8.59 14.40 -11.60
C LEU A 55 8.62 13.14 -12.49
N PRO A 56 7.44 12.59 -12.86
CA PRO A 56 7.38 11.51 -13.85
C PRO A 56 8.20 11.84 -15.10
N PHE A 57 9.03 10.90 -15.54
CA PHE A 57 9.96 11.02 -16.68
C PHE A 57 11.04 12.09 -16.54
N LYS A 58 11.18 12.71 -15.37
CA LYS A 58 12.22 13.68 -15.00
C LYS A 58 12.77 13.36 -13.61
N ARG A 59 13.09 12.09 -13.39
CA ARG A 59 13.61 11.58 -12.12
C ARG A 59 15.10 11.88 -11.97
N TYR A 60 15.52 12.08 -10.72
CA TYR A 60 16.94 12.24 -10.40
C TYR A 60 17.71 10.91 -10.48
N TYR A 61 17.01 9.79 -10.27
CA TYR A 61 17.58 8.46 -10.24
C TYR A 61 17.04 7.57 -11.36
N GLN A 62 17.81 6.53 -11.69
CA GLN A 62 17.46 5.53 -12.69
C GLN A 62 16.61 4.40 -12.09
N GLY A 63 16.02 3.56 -12.94
CA GLY A 63 15.26 2.38 -12.51
C GLY A 63 13.80 2.67 -12.14
N THR A 64 13.27 3.83 -12.52
CA THR A 64 11.90 4.28 -12.20
C THR A 64 10.89 4.04 -13.32
N ARG A 65 11.26 3.30 -14.38
CA ARG A 65 10.47 3.15 -15.61
C ARG A 65 8.98 2.91 -15.35
N TYR A 66 8.65 1.89 -14.55
CA TYR A 66 7.26 1.53 -14.27
C TYR A 66 6.60 2.40 -13.20
N ILE A 67 7.39 3.06 -12.34
CA ILE A 67 6.86 3.99 -11.33
C ILE A 67 6.26 5.20 -12.02
N ASP A 68 6.91 5.70 -13.07
CA ASP A 68 6.41 6.85 -13.85
C ASP A 68 5.07 6.51 -14.53
N GLU A 69 4.98 5.35 -15.18
CA GLU A 69 3.74 4.88 -15.82
C GLU A 69 2.59 4.78 -14.79
N ILE A 70 2.88 4.24 -13.59
CA ILE A 70 1.90 4.09 -12.51
C ILE A 70 1.49 5.44 -11.93
N GLU A 71 2.43 6.35 -11.67
CA GLU A 71 2.14 7.66 -11.07
C GLU A 71 1.29 8.53 -12.00
N VAL A 72 1.57 8.50 -13.31
CA VAL A 72 0.75 9.18 -14.32
C VAL A 72 -0.66 8.59 -14.34
N TYR A 73 -0.78 7.27 -14.42
CA TYR A 73 -2.09 6.62 -14.47
C TYR A 73 -2.91 6.86 -13.19
N ALA A 74 -2.27 6.79 -12.01
CA ALA A 74 -2.93 7.10 -10.74
C ALA A 74 -3.42 8.55 -10.69
N SER A 75 -2.63 9.50 -11.21
CA SER A 75 -3.03 10.91 -11.29
C SER A 75 -4.23 11.10 -12.20
N GLU A 76 -4.27 10.45 -13.37
CA GLU A 76 -5.42 10.49 -14.27
C GLU A 76 -6.68 9.90 -13.62
N LEU A 77 -6.54 8.78 -12.90
CA LEU A 77 -7.67 8.15 -12.20
C LEU A 77 -8.21 9.06 -11.09
N LEU A 78 -7.34 9.73 -10.34
CA LEU A 78 -7.74 10.72 -9.33
C LEU A 78 -8.44 11.92 -9.96
N SER A 79 -7.88 12.47 -11.04
CA SER A 79 -8.52 13.55 -11.80
C SER A 79 -9.93 13.18 -12.24
N ARG A 80 -10.11 11.98 -12.83
CA ARG A 80 -11.43 11.48 -13.23
C ARG A 80 -12.36 11.27 -12.04
N LEU A 81 -11.85 10.76 -10.91
CA LEU A 81 -12.65 10.53 -9.70
C LEU A 81 -13.21 11.83 -9.11
N PHE A 82 -12.40 12.89 -9.10
CA PHE A 82 -12.76 14.18 -8.53
C PHE A 82 -13.30 15.18 -9.56
N ASN A 83 -13.37 14.81 -10.84
CA ASN A 83 -13.76 15.67 -11.96
C ASN A 83 -12.89 16.94 -12.06
N VAL A 84 -11.57 16.78 -11.99
CA VAL A 84 -10.57 17.86 -12.13
C VAL A 84 -9.59 17.62 -13.27
#